data_AF-A0A7N9IG34-F1
#
_entry.id   AF-A0A7N9IG34-F1
#
_cell.length_a   1.000
_cell.length_b   1.000
_cell.length_c   1.000
_cell.angle_alpha   90.00
_cell.angle_beta   90.00
_cell.angle_gamma   90.00
#
_symmetry.space_group_name_H-M   'P 1'
#
loop_
_entity.id
_entity.type
_entity.pdbx_description
1 polymer ?
#
loop_
_entity_poly.entity_id
_entity_poly.type
_entity_poly.pdbx_seq_one_letter_code
_entity_poly.pdbx_strand_id
1 'polypeptide(L)'
;MFFWLTQVTSVPELFLTAMKLSHDDRGAKYLHLAREDTNNLFSVQFGTTPMDSTGVPHILEHTILCGSRKYPCRDPFFKMLNRSLSTCMNAFTGKTSILKGKPCLGLPGTPTGIQLVSEKG
;
A
#
# COMPACT_ATOMS: atom_id res chain seq x y z
N MET A 1 16.06 -11.55 1.35
CA MET A 1 14.79 -11.26 0.67
C MET A 1 14.97 -9.91 -0.03
N PHE A 2 15.08 -9.90 -1.35
CA PHE A 2 15.52 -8.75 -2.15
C PHE A 2 14.47 -8.36 -3.21
N PHE A 3 14.47 -7.09 -3.60
CA PHE A 3 13.71 -6.57 -4.73
C PHE A 3 14.66 -6.25 -5.87
N TRP A 4 14.32 -6.67 -7.08
CA TRP A 4 15.08 -6.37 -8.28
C TRP A 4 14.41 -5.26 -9.06
N LEU A 5 15.18 -4.24 -9.45
CA LEU A 5 14.71 -3.16 -10.30
C LEU A 5 14.46 -3.69 -11.72
N THR A 6 13.23 -3.59 -12.19
CA THR A 6 12.84 -4.07 -13.53
C THR A 6 12.72 -2.94 -14.54
N GLN A 7 12.31 -1.75 -14.11
CA GLN A 7 12.13 -0.61 -15.02
C GLN A 7 12.27 0.71 -14.27
N VAL A 8 12.88 1.70 -14.92
CA VAL A 8 12.87 3.10 -14.50
C VAL A 8 12.27 3.93 -15.63
N THR A 9 11.39 4.87 -15.30
CA THR A 9 10.72 5.73 -16.28
C THR A 9 10.56 7.12 -15.70
N SER A 10 11.16 8.12 -16.36
CA SER A 10 10.95 9.53 -16.03
C SER A 10 9.62 9.98 -16.63
N VAL A 11 8.80 10.67 -15.83
CA VAL A 11 7.49 11.20 -16.22
C VAL A 11 7.49 12.70 -15.90
N PRO A 12 8.11 13.53 -16.76
CA PRO A 12 8.32 14.96 -16.49
C PRO A 12 7.01 15.73 -16.35
N GLU A 13 5.95 15.33 -17.06
CA GLU A 13 4.62 15.93 -16.98
C GLU A 13 3.97 15.81 -15.58
N LEU A 14 4.42 14.85 -14.78
CA LEU A 14 3.99 14.64 -13.39
C LEU A 14 5.10 14.93 -12.36
N PHE A 15 6.24 15.47 -12.81
CA PHE A 15 7.41 15.76 -11.98
C PHE A 15 7.86 14.56 -11.11
N LEU A 16 7.86 13.35 -11.69
CA LEU A 16 8.18 12.13 -10.96
C LEU A 16 9.05 11.16 -11.77
N THR A 17 9.70 10.26 -11.05
CA THR A 17 10.38 9.08 -11.63
C THR A 17 9.73 7.82 -11.11
N ALA A 18 9.15 7.02 -12.01
CA ALA A 18 8.57 5.74 -11.69
C ALA A 18 9.63 4.63 -11.74
N MET A 19 9.74 3.85 -10.68
CA MET A 19 10.61 2.69 -10.56
C MET A 19 9.76 1.45 -10.29
N LYS A 20 9.82 0.48 -11.19
CA LYS A 20 9.18 -0.83 -11.00
C LYS A 20 10.19 -1.80 -10.43
N LEU A 21 9.81 -2.51 -9.37
CA LEU A 21 10.61 -3.57 -8.78
C LEU A 21 9.79 -4.86 -8.68
N SER A 22 10.48 -5.99 -8.72
CA SER A 22 9.90 -7.32 -8.53
C SER A 22 10.54 -7.98 -7.32
N HIS A 23 9.70 -8.55 -6.46
CA HIS A 23 10.14 -9.33 -5.33
C HIS A 23 10.53 -10.75 -5.78
N ASP A 24 11.74 -11.20 -5.41
CA ASP A 24 12.31 -12.43 -5.94
C ASP A 24 11.52 -13.69 -5.51
N ASP A 25 11.35 -13.91 -4.21
CA ASP A 25 10.79 -15.17 -3.71
C ASP A 25 9.26 -15.28 -3.83
N ARG A 26 8.56 -14.14 -3.93
CA ARG A 26 7.08 -14.08 -3.87
C ARG A 26 6.42 -13.49 -5.11
N GLY A 27 7.20 -12.97 -6.05
CA GLY A 27 6.67 -12.34 -7.27
C GLY A 27 5.79 -11.11 -7.03
N ALA A 28 5.83 -10.52 -5.84
CA ALA A 28 5.13 -9.28 -5.54
C ALA A 28 5.68 -8.13 -6.40
N LYS A 29 4.79 -7.37 -7.01
CA LYS A 29 5.11 -6.22 -7.85
C LYS A 29 5.17 -4.97 -6.99
N TYR A 30 6.15 -4.13 -7.26
CA TYR A 30 6.37 -2.90 -6.52
C TYR A 30 6.50 -1.74 -7.49
N LEU A 31 5.86 -0.63 -7.18
CA LEU A 31 5.97 0.62 -7.92
C LEU A 31 6.30 1.75 -6.95
N HIS A 32 7.49 2.35 -7.12
CA HIS A 32 7.90 3.54 -6.41
C HIS A 32 7.80 4.74 -7.35
N LEU A 33 7.08 5.78 -6.96
CA LEU A 33 7.00 7.04 -7.66
C LEU A 33 7.80 8.07 -6.88
N ALA A 34 9.07 8.27 -7.26
CA ALA A 34 9.95 9.24 -6.62
C ALA A 34 9.57 10.65 -7.06
N ARG A 35 9.28 11.52 -6.09
CA ARG A 35 8.92 12.92 -6.29
C ARG A 35 9.33 13.73 -5.07
N GLU A 36 9.68 15.00 -5.26
CA GLU A 36 9.93 15.93 -4.16
C GLU A 36 8.59 16.39 -3.55
N ASP A 37 8.00 15.52 -2.72
CA ASP A 37 6.75 15.77 -1.99
C ASP A 37 6.87 15.20 -0.57
N THR A 38 6.64 16.05 0.44
CA THR A 38 6.75 15.65 1.85
C THR A 38 5.60 14.73 2.30
N ASN A 39 4.50 14.69 1.54
CA ASN A 39 3.33 13.87 1.81
C ASN A 39 3.45 12.49 1.13
N ASN A 40 4.20 11.59 1.76
CA ASN A 40 4.43 10.25 1.21
C ASN A 40 3.19 9.37 1.39
N LEU A 41 2.97 8.49 0.41
CA LEU A 41 1.87 7.52 0.44
C LEU A 41 2.40 6.11 0.29
N PHE A 42 1.97 5.21 1.16
CA PHE A 42 2.16 3.78 1.00
C PHE A 42 0.81 3.11 0.76
N SER A 43 0.75 2.18 -0.19
CA SER A 43 -0.42 1.31 -0.32
C SER A 43 -0.06 -0.10 -0.77
N VAL A 44 -0.95 -1.03 -0.42
CA VAL A 44 -0.90 -2.43 -0.87
C VAL A 44 -2.22 -2.78 -1.53
N GLN A 45 -2.16 -3.43 -2.68
CA GLN A 45 -3.32 -3.90 -3.45
C GLN A 45 -3.30 -5.42 -3.60
N PHE A 46 -4.45 -6.04 -3.34
CA PHE A 46 -4.71 -7.46 -3.55
C PHE A 46 -5.75 -7.64 -4.65
N GLY A 47 -5.49 -8.55 -5.59
CA GLY A 47 -6.51 -9.00 -6.55
C GLY A 47 -7.50 -9.90 -5.85
N THR A 48 -8.77 -9.47 -5.77
CA THR A 48 -9.84 -10.21 -5.12
C THR A 48 -11.02 -10.29 -6.07
N THR A 49 -10.99 -11.24 -7.00
CA THR A 49 -12.10 -11.50 -7.92
C THR A 49 -13.20 -12.21 -7.13
N PRO A 50 -14.33 -11.54 -6.78
CA PRO A 50 -15.41 -12.20 -6.07
C PRO A 50 -16.08 -13.23 -7.00
N MET A 51 -16.34 -14.42 -6.47
CA MET A 51 -17.06 -15.48 -7.19
C MET A 51 -18.57 -15.46 -6.93
N ASP A 52 -19.00 -14.66 -5.96
CA ASP A 52 -20.39 -14.51 -5.54
C ASP A 52 -20.67 -13.09 -4.99
N SER A 53 -21.94 -12.82 -4.68
CA SER A 53 -22.40 -11.52 -4.18
C SER A 53 -22.46 -11.45 -2.64
N THR A 54 -21.73 -12.31 -1.93
CA THR A 54 -21.76 -12.36 -0.45
C THR A 54 -21.05 -11.19 0.20
N GLY A 55 -20.23 -10.45 -0.55
CA GLY A 55 -19.45 -9.32 -0.02
C GLY A 55 -18.22 -9.74 0.79
N VAL A 56 -17.78 -11.00 0.69
CA VAL A 56 -16.58 -11.51 1.39
C VAL A 56 -15.36 -10.61 1.28
N PRO A 57 -14.99 -10.05 0.11
CA PRO A 57 -13.84 -9.14 0.02
C PRO A 57 -14.01 -7.89 0.89
N HIS A 58 -15.22 -7.34 0.98
CA HIS A 58 -15.53 -6.17 1.79
C HIS A 58 -15.48 -6.50 3.29
N ILE A 59 -16.03 -7.64 3.71
CA ILE A 59 -15.96 -8.10 5.11
C ILE A 59 -14.49 -8.34 5.50
N LEU A 60 -13.71 -8.97 4.62
CA LEU A 60 -12.30 -9.24 4.83
C LEU A 60 -11.52 -7.94 5.02
N GLU A 61 -11.78 -6.95 4.18
CA GLU A 61 -11.17 -5.62 4.25
C GLU A 61 -11.35 -4.98 5.64
N HIS A 62 -12.53 -5.03 6.23
CA HIS A 62 -12.75 -4.56 7.60
C HIS A 62 -12.05 -5.45 8.65
N THR A 63 -12.15 -6.77 8.50
CA THR A 63 -11.68 -7.74 9.51
C THR A 63 -10.15 -7.72 9.67
N ILE A 64 -9.40 -7.54 8.58
CA ILE A 64 -7.93 -7.46 8.65
C ILE A 64 -7.42 -6.22 9.38
N LEU A 65 -8.28 -5.23 9.65
CA LEU A 65 -7.95 -4.05 10.44
C LEU A 65 -8.17 -4.23 11.94
N CYS A 66 -8.80 -5.34 12.36
CA CYS A 66 -9.19 -5.60 13.75
C CYS A 66 -8.10 -6.28 14.58
N GLY A 67 -7.00 -6.74 13.98
CA GLY A 67 -5.89 -7.36 14.70
C GLY A 67 -4.87 -8.02 13.77
N SER A 68 -3.68 -8.33 14.29
CA SER A 68 -2.68 -9.14 13.57
C SER A 68 -1.86 -9.98 14.55
N ARG A 69 -1.12 -10.99 14.07
CA ARG A 69 -0.21 -11.77 14.92
C ARG A 69 0.80 -10.91 15.68
N LYS A 70 1.33 -9.86 15.03
CA LYS A 70 2.31 -8.94 15.64
C LYS A 70 1.67 -7.90 16.56
N TYR A 71 0.44 -7.49 16.25
CA TYR A 71 -0.34 -6.55 17.04
C TYR A 71 -1.68 -7.20 17.42
N PRO A 72 -1.69 -8.10 18.43
CA PRO A 72 -2.88 -8.87 18.82
C PRO A 72 -3.83 -8.05 19.71
N CYS A 73 -3.82 -6.72 19.58
CA CYS A 73 -4.75 -5.85 20.27
C CYS A 73 -5.98 -5.62 19.39
N ARG A 74 -7.12 -5.37 20.03
CA ARG A 74 -8.36 -5.03 19.32
C ARG A 74 -8.22 -3.70 18.58
N ASP A 75 -8.67 -3.68 17.33
CA ASP A 75 -8.80 -2.50 16.46
C ASP A 75 -7.51 -1.64 16.36
N PRO A 76 -6.36 -2.24 15.98
CA PRO A 76 -5.09 -1.54 15.88
C PRO A 76 -5.12 -0.41 14.85
N PHE A 77 -5.88 -0.55 13.76
CA PHE A 77 -6.01 0.48 12.74
C PHE A 77 -6.63 1.76 13.30
N PHE A 78 -7.77 1.65 13.99
CA PHE A 78 -8.44 2.80 14.60
C PHE A 78 -7.59 3.43 15.71
N LYS A 79 -6.88 2.62 16.49
CA LYS A 79 -5.93 3.12 17.49
C LYS A 79 -4.79 3.91 16.87
N MET A 80 -4.38 3.59 15.65
CA MET A 80 -3.33 4.33 14.94
C MET A 80 -3.76 5.71 14.45
N LEU A 81 -5.07 5.93 14.22
CA LEU A 81 -5.58 7.25 13.82
C LEU A 81 -5.21 8.35 14.82
N ASN A 82 -5.29 8.04 16.12
CA ASN A 82 -4.96 8.98 17.20
C ASN A 82 -3.49 8.92 17.65
N ARG A 83 -2.68 8.06 17.03
CA ARG A 83 -1.28 7.79 17.43
C ARG A 83 -0.29 7.98 16.30
N SER A 84 -0.71 8.59 15.20
CA SER A 84 0.14 8.91 14.07
C SER A 84 -0.17 10.33 13.57
N LEU A 85 0.81 10.93 12.90
CA LEU A 85 0.67 12.21 12.21
C LEU A 85 0.24 12.02 10.74
N SER A 86 -0.38 10.87 10.41
CA SER A 86 -0.73 10.56 9.02
C SER A 86 -1.72 11.57 8.47
N THR A 87 -1.50 12.03 7.23
CA THR A 87 -2.40 12.96 6.52
C THR A 87 -3.71 12.29 6.08
N CYS A 88 -3.70 10.98 5.88
CA CYS A 88 -4.86 10.14 5.59
C CYS A 88 -4.57 8.71 6.12
N MET A 89 -5.57 7.86 6.30
CA MET A 89 -5.36 6.45 6.60
C MET A 89 -6.64 5.73 6.23
N ASN A 90 -6.62 4.90 5.18
CA ASN A 90 -7.85 4.36 4.63
C ASN A 90 -7.69 2.99 3.96
N ALA A 91 -8.83 2.41 3.64
CA ALA A 91 -8.97 1.14 2.98
C ALA A 91 -10.19 1.16 2.07
N PHE A 92 -10.07 0.52 0.91
CA PHE A 92 -11.13 0.50 -0.08
C PHE A 92 -11.24 -0.88 -0.71
N THR A 93 -12.48 -1.33 -0.91
CA THR A 93 -12.79 -2.52 -1.71
C THR A 93 -13.35 -2.08 -3.06
N GLY A 94 -12.56 -2.25 -4.12
CA GLY A 94 -13.01 -2.14 -5.50
C GLY A 94 -13.69 -3.42 -5.99
N LYS A 95 -14.22 -3.41 -7.22
CA LYS A 95 -14.96 -4.56 -7.79
C LYS A 95 -14.15 -5.85 -7.85
N THR A 96 -12.84 -5.75 -8.08
CA THR A 96 -11.93 -6.89 -8.26
C THR A 96 -10.65 -6.76 -7.43
N SER A 97 -10.58 -5.79 -6.50
CA SER A 97 -9.38 -5.60 -5.69
C SER A 97 -9.66 -4.95 -4.33
N ILE A 98 -8.84 -5.27 -3.34
CA ILE A 98 -8.79 -4.57 -2.05
C ILE A 98 -7.52 -3.71 -2.03
N LEU A 99 -7.66 -2.42 -1.72
CA LEU A 99 -6.56 -1.46 -1.58
C LEU A 99 -6.49 -0.98 -0.13
N LYS A 100 -5.31 -1.10 0.49
CA LYS A 100 -5.02 -0.51 1.81
C LYS A 100 -4.00 0.59 1.65
N GLY A 101 -4.33 1.81 2.08
CA GLY A 101 -3.46 2.99 1.97
C GLY A 101 -3.17 3.62 3.34
N LYS A 102 -1.91 3.91 3.60
CA LYS A 102 -1.46 4.76 4.72
C LYS A 102 -0.44 5.75 4.19
N PRO A 103 -0.71 7.06 4.16
CA PRO A 103 0.35 8.03 4.08
C PRO A 103 1.19 8.05 5.34
N CYS A 104 2.49 8.17 5.09
CA CYS A 104 3.52 8.23 6.09
C CYS A 104 4.12 9.64 5.99
N LEU A 105 4.30 10.33 7.13
CA LEU A 105 5.19 11.49 7.12
C LEU A 105 6.58 10.99 6.70
N GLY A 106 7.20 11.68 5.74
CA GLY A 106 8.55 11.34 5.32
C GLY A 106 9.51 11.39 6.49
N LEU A 107 10.33 10.34 6.66
CA LEU A 107 11.49 10.42 7.52
C LEU A 107 12.56 11.26 6.79
N PRO A 108 13.30 12.13 7.50
CA PRO A 108 14.38 12.89 6.88
C PRO A 108 15.42 11.93 6.29
N GLY A 109 15.68 12.02 4.99
CA GLY A 109 16.68 11.22 4.27
C GLY A 109 16.16 10.03 3.45
N THR A 110 14.85 9.73 3.47
CA THR A 110 14.27 8.74 2.53
C THR A 110 13.80 9.43 1.25
N PRO A 111 14.05 8.85 0.05
CA PRO A 111 13.50 9.40 -1.20
C PRO A 111 11.99 9.47 -1.06
N THR A 112 11.48 10.70 -1.06
CA THR A 112 10.07 11.01 -0.99
C THR A 112 9.38 10.41 -2.21
N GLY A 113 8.30 9.67 -1.99
CA GLY A 113 7.58 9.03 -3.07
C GLY A 113 6.38 8.20 -2.64
N ILE A 114 5.53 7.93 -3.61
CA ILE A 114 4.38 7.05 -3.46
C ILE A 114 4.86 5.62 -3.69
N GLN A 115 4.60 4.73 -2.75
CA GLN A 115 4.90 3.30 -2.86
C GLN A 115 3.60 2.52 -2.99
N LEU A 116 3.45 1.84 -4.12
CA LEU A 116 2.35 0.91 -4.36
C LEU A 116 2.94 -0.50 -4.44
N VAL A 117 2.45 -1.41 -3.61
CA VAL A 117 2.79 -2.83 -3.66
C VAL A 117 1.57 -3.60 -4.11
N SER A 118 1.69 -4.36 -5.19
CA SER A 118 0.66 -5.29 -5.62
C SER A 118 1.18 -6.71 -5.43
N GLU A 119 0.54 -7.48 -4.55
CA GLU A 119 0.82 -8.91 -4.46
C GLU A 119 0.08 -9.63 -5.59
N LYS A 120 0.72 -10.65 -6.19
CA LYS A 120 0.03 -11.56 -7.11
C LYS A 120 -1.05 -12.29 -6.31
N GLY A 121 -2.31 -12.13 -6.75
CA GLY A 121 -3.41 -13.00 -6.33
C GLY A 121 -3.28 -14.39 -6.92
#